data_AF-A0A8D1QLC9-F1
#
_entry.id   AF-A0A8D1QLC9-F1
#
_cell.length_a   1.000
_cell.length_b   1.000
_cell.length_c   1.000
_cell.angle_alpha   90.00
_cell.angle_beta   90.00
_cell.angle_gamma   90.00
#
_symmetry.space_group_name_H-M   'P 1'
#
loop_
_entity.id
_entity.type
_entity.pdbx_description
1 polymer ?
#
loop_
_entity_poly.entity_id
_entity_poly.type
_entity_poly.pdbx_seq_one_letter_code
_entity_poly.pdbx_strand_id
1 'polypeptide(L)'
;QGSYPGRGSMLLNSRSLPFSENVSAVQKLDFSDTMVQQKLDDIKDRIKREIRKELKIKEGAENLRKVTTDKKSLAYVDNILKKSNKKLEELHHKLQELNAHIVVSDPEDVSDCPRTPDTPSSDPRCSTSNNRLMALQKQLDIELKVKQGAENMIQMYSNGSSKDRKLHGTAQQLLQDSKTKIEVIRMQILQAVQTNELAFDNGDGTEINCHSYY
;
A
#
# COMPACT_ATOMS: atom_id res chain seq x y z
N GLN A 1 -16.07 42.32 -47.67
CA GLN A 1 -16.93 41.30 -48.32
C GLN A 1 -16.40 41.05 -49.73
N GLY A 2 -16.38 39.79 -50.19
CA GLY A 2 -16.05 39.36 -51.57
C GLY A 2 -14.54 39.17 -51.81
N SER A 3 -13.90 38.00 -51.73
CA SER A 3 -14.10 36.67 -52.36
C SER A 3 -13.52 36.57 -53.78
N TYR A 4 -12.44 35.78 -53.93
CA TYR A 4 -12.12 35.00 -55.13
C TYR A 4 -11.45 33.66 -54.73
N PRO A 5 -11.65 32.58 -55.53
CA PRO A 5 -11.45 31.19 -55.11
C PRO A 5 -10.17 30.54 -55.69
N GLY A 6 -9.63 29.54 -54.99
CA GLY A 6 -8.51 28.73 -55.44
C GLY A 6 -8.79 27.24 -55.23
N ARG A 7 -8.74 26.48 -56.33
CA ARG A 7 -9.00 25.04 -56.46
C ARG A 7 -8.01 24.17 -55.68
N GLY A 8 -8.47 23.02 -55.20
CA GLY A 8 -7.61 21.92 -54.72
C GLY A 8 -8.40 20.63 -54.59
N SER A 9 -8.11 19.69 -55.48
CA SER A 9 -8.80 18.43 -55.77
C SER A 9 -8.79 17.39 -54.65
N MET A 10 -9.88 16.61 -54.61
CA MET A 10 -10.00 15.32 -53.94
C MET A 10 -8.86 14.36 -54.34
N LEU A 11 -8.44 13.49 -53.42
CA LEU A 11 -8.18 12.06 -53.63
C LEU A 11 -7.85 11.42 -52.26
N LEU A 12 -8.85 10.91 -51.53
CA LEU A 12 -8.64 9.95 -50.44
C LEU A 12 -9.09 8.57 -50.93
N ASN A 13 -8.12 7.69 -51.14
CA ASN A 13 -8.36 6.34 -51.64
C ASN A 13 -8.87 5.44 -50.51
N SER A 14 -9.96 4.73 -50.80
CA SER A 14 -10.65 3.78 -49.93
C SER A 14 -10.29 2.35 -50.31
N ARG A 15 -9.72 1.57 -49.39
CA ARG A 15 -9.68 0.09 -49.32
C ARG A 15 -8.67 -0.28 -48.21
N SER A 16 -8.91 -1.18 -47.26
CA SER A 16 -9.96 -2.17 -47.05
C SER A 16 -9.72 -2.76 -45.66
N LEU A 17 -10.79 -2.90 -44.86
CA LEU A 17 -10.84 -3.79 -43.71
C LEU A 17 -10.61 -5.25 -44.16
N PRO A 18 -10.14 -6.11 -43.26
CA PRO A 18 -11.05 -7.16 -42.84
C PRO A 18 -11.29 -7.16 -41.33
N PHE A 19 -12.55 -7.46 -41.04
CA PHE A 19 -13.20 -7.66 -39.76
C PHE A 19 -13.08 -9.12 -39.31
N SER A 20 -13.43 -9.35 -38.04
CA SER A 20 -13.69 -10.64 -37.36
C SER A 20 -12.44 -11.43 -36.94
N GLU A 21 -12.34 -12.03 -35.75
CA GLU A 21 -13.27 -12.21 -34.63
C GLU A 21 -12.49 -12.97 -33.53
N ASN A 22 -12.92 -12.83 -32.27
CA ASN A 22 -12.57 -13.68 -31.11
C ASN A 22 -11.17 -13.42 -30.50
N VAL A 23 -10.98 -13.20 -29.19
CA VAL A 23 -11.68 -13.75 -28.03
C VAL A 23 -11.71 -12.71 -26.90
N SER A 24 -12.93 -12.44 -26.46
CA SER A 24 -13.36 -11.85 -25.20
C SER A 24 -12.73 -12.50 -23.96
N ALA A 25 -11.63 -11.94 -23.43
CA ALA A 25 -11.09 -12.39 -22.13
C ALA A 25 -10.37 -11.32 -21.28
N VAL A 26 -10.47 -10.01 -21.57
CA VAL A 26 -9.71 -8.99 -20.82
C VAL A 26 -10.54 -7.75 -20.45
N GLN A 27 -11.79 -7.93 -20.06
CA GLN A 27 -12.60 -6.86 -19.41
C GLN A 27 -13.44 -7.40 -18.24
N LYS A 28 -12.90 -8.37 -17.48
CA LYS A 28 -13.56 -8.91 -16.28
C LYS A 28 -12.70 -8.81 -15.02
N LEU A 29 -11.65 -8.00 -15.05
CA LEU A 29 -10.75 -7.74 -13.92
C LEU A 29 -10.48 -6.22 -13.88
N ASP A 30 -11.38 -5.44 -13.26
CA ASP A 30 -11.02 -4.19 -12.53
C ASP A 30 -12.23 -3.41 -11.99
N PHE A 31 -13.43 -3.58 -12.58
CA PHE A 31 -14.61 -2.80 -12.13
C PHE A 31 -15.05 -3.17 -10.72
N SER A 32 -14.88 -4.44 -10.34
CA SER A 32 -15.18 -4.88 -8.97
C SER A 32 -14.19 -4.31 -7.98
N ASP A 33 -12.91 -4.24 -8.34
CA ASP A 33 -11.85 -3.73 -7.46
C ASP A 33 -11.95 -2.22 -7.26
N THR A 34 -12.28 -1.45 -8.30
CA THR A 34 -12.57 -0.01 -8.19
C THR A 34 -13.82 0.27 -7.35
N MET A 35 -14.91 -0.50 -7.49
CA MET A 35 -16.11 -0.33 -6.68
C MET A 35 -15.92 -0.77 -5.22
N VAL A 36 -15.14 -1.83 -4.98
CA VAL A 36 -14.79 -2.29 -3.63
C VAL A 36 -13.89 -1.26 -2.95
N GLN A 37 -12.91 -0.71 -3.66
CA GLN A 37 -12.03 0.34 -3.15
C GLN A 37 -12.79 1.62 -2.80
N GLN A 38 -13.70 2.08 -3.67
CA GLN A 38 -14.56 3.24 -3.38
C GLN A 38 -15.42 3.00 -2.12
N LYS A 39 -16.00 1.80 -1.98
CA LYS A 39 -16.76 1.45 -0.77
C LYS A 39 -15.90 1.44 0.48
N LEU A 40 -14.66 0.96 0.41
CA LEU A 40 -13.72 0.98 1.54
C LEU A 40 -13.38 2.41 1.94
N ASP A 41 -13.15 3.29 0.97
CA ASP A 41 -12.85 4.69 1.23
C ASP A 41 -14.06 5.44 1.82
N ASP A 42 -15.27 5.17 1.33
CA ASP A 42 -16.51 5.70 1.89
C ASP A 42 -16.71 5.26 3.36
N ILE A 43 -16.40 4.00 3.67
CA ILE A 43 -16.46 3.45 5.03
C ILE A 43 -15.39 4.12 5.92
N LYS A 44 -14.16 4.28 5.44
CA LYS A 44 -13.07 4.98 6.16
C LYS A 44 -13.46 6.41 6.48
N ASP A 45 -14.02 7.13 5.51
CA ASP A 45 -14.43 8.52 5.70
C ASP A 45 -15.67 8.68 6.58
N ARG A 46 -16.57 7.68 6.58
CA ARG A 46 -17.64 7.60 7.58
C ARG A 46 -17.07 7.45 8.98
N ILE A 47 -16.11 6.54 9.20
CA ILE A 47 -15.49 6.33 10.51
C ILE A 47 -14.73 7.57 10.97
N LYS A 48 -13.93 8.21 10.10
CA LYS A 48 -13.25 9.48 10.42
C LYS A 48 -14.22 10.58 10.81
N ARG A 49 -15.37 10.70 10.12
CA ARG A 49 -16.42 11.66 10.50
C ARG A 49 -17.00 11.34 11.87
N GLU A 50 -17.18 10.07 12.19
CA GLU A 50 -17.74 9.66 13.47
C GLU A 50 -16.76 9.88 14.63
N ILE A 51 -15.46 9.63 14.43
CA ILE A 51 -14.39 9.99 15.39
C ILE A 51 -14.43 11.49 15.70
N ARG A 52 -14.54 12.34 14.66
CA ARG A 52 -14.62 13.80 14.87
C ARG A 52 -15.87 14.20 15.66
N LYS A 53 -17.01 13.56 15.43
CA LYS A 53 -18.24 13.80 16.20
C LYS A 53 -18.08 13.37 17.66
N GLU A 54 -17.52 12.19 17.88
CA GLU A 54 -17.33 11.63 19.21
C GLU A 54 -16.31 12.44 20.03
N LEU A 55 -15.23 12.92 19.41
CA LEU A 55 -14.30 13.86 20.05
C LEU A 55 -14.97 15.15 20.52
N LYS A 56 -15.86 15.73 19.71
CA LYS A 56 -16.63 16.92 20.09
C LYS A 56 -17.58 16.65 21.27
N ILE A 57 -18.19 15.47 21.30
CA ILE A 57 -19.05 15.06 22.42
C ILE A 57 -18.22 14.91 23.69
N LYS A 58 -17.06 14.24 23.60
CA LYS A 58 -16.13 14.08 24.71
C LYS A 58 -15.66 15.44 25.25
N GLU A 59 -15.20 16.35 24.39
CA GLU A 59 -14.79 17.69 24.79
C GLU A 59 -15.93 18.48 25.47
N GLY A 60 -17.14 18.42 24.89
CA GLY A 60 -18.33 19.03 25.47
C GLY A 60 -18.67 18.46 26.85
N ALA A 61 -18.57 17.14 27.02
CA ALA A 61 -18.79 16.46 28.30
C ALA A 61 -17.70 16.78 29.32
N GLU A 62 -16.43 16.89 28.91
CA GLU A 62 -15.32 17.30 29.78
C GLU A 62 -15.49 18.74 30.27
N ASN A 63 -15.92 19.64 29.39
CA ASN A 63 -16.22 21.03 29.78
C ASN A 63 -17.43 21.12 30.70
N LEU A 64 -18.50 20.34 30.43
CA LEU A 64 -19.65 20.25 31.31
C LEU A 64 -19.27 19.70 32.70
N ARG A 65 -18.38 18.71 32.75
CA ARG A 65 -17.86 18.13 34.01
C ARG A 65 -17.15 19.16 34.88
N LYS A 66 -16.39 20.10 34.29
CA LYS A 66 -15.68 21.17 35.02
C LYS A 66 -16.61 22.12 35.74
N VAL A 67 -17.80 22.36 35.20
CA VAL A 67 -18.78 23.31 35.76
C VAL A 67 -19.88 22.64 36.59
N THR A 68 -19.97 21.30 36.55
CA THR A 68 -20.98 20.54 37.29
C THR A 68 -20.52 20.29 38.73
N THR A 69 -21.34 20.62 39.71
CA THR A 69 -21.04 20.44 41.14
C THR A 69 -21.90 19.39 41.81
N ASP A 70 -23.08 19.08 41.25
CA ASP A 70 -24.01 18.15 41.86
C ASP A 70 -23.62 16.69 41.58
N LYS A 71 -23.74 15.85 42.61
CA LYS A 71 -23.24 14.46 42.59
C LYS A 71 -23.94 13.57 41.56
N LYS A 72 -25.23 13.80 41.30
CA LYS A 72 -26.02 12.97 40.35
C LYS A 72 -25.68 13.31 38.90
N SER A 73 -25.57 14.60 38.56
CA SER A 73 -25.20 15.03 37.21
C SER A 73 -23.73 14.75 36.93
N LEU A 74 -22.83 14.87 37.92
CA LEU A 74 -21.44 14.41 37.76
C LEU A 74 -21.36 12.95 37.34
N ALA A 75 -22.11 12.06 38.01
CA ALA A 75 -22.15 10.64 37.64
C ALA A 75 -22.71 10.40 36.23
N TYR A 76 -23.71 11.18 35.81
CA TYR A 76 -24.25 11.15 34.46
C TYR A 76 -23.22 11.60 33.41
N VAL A 77 -22.52 12.71 33.64
CA VAL A 77 -21.47 13.22 32.77
C VAL A 77 -20.29 12.24 32.69
N ASP A 78 -19.89 11.63 33.81
CA ASP A 78 -18.87 10.58 33.83
C ASP A 78 -19.28 9.35 33.02
N ASN A 79 -20.59 9.00 33.02
CA ASN A 79 -21.11 7.92 32.18
C ASN A 79 -21.00 8.26 30.68
N ILE A 80 -21.33 9.50 30.31
CA ILE A 80 -21.16 10.00 28.93
C ILE A 80 -19.69 9.92 28.53
N LEU A 81 -18.76 10.39 29.37
CA LEU A 81 -17.33 10.35 29.09
C LEU A 81 -16.82 8.91 28.90
N LYS A 82 -17.23 7.99 29.77
CA LYS A 82 -16.87 6.56 29.64
C LYS A 82 -17.39 5.96 28.33
N LYS A 83 -18.65 6.22 27.98
CA LYS A 83 -19.25 5.73 26.72
C LYS A 83 -18.57 6.33 25.50
N SER A 84 -18.31 7.63 25.52
CA SER A 84 -17.66 8.35 24.42
C SER A 84 -16.22 7.89 24.21
N ASN A 85 -15.46 7.68 25.29
CA ASN A 85 -14.11 7.09 25.22
C ASN A 85 -14.12 5.68 24.63
N LYS A 86 -15.00 4.80 25.13
CA LYS A 86 -15.11 3.44 24.60
C LYS A 86 -15.44 3.44 23.11
N LYS A 87 -16.38 4.29 22.69
CA LYS A 87 -16.76 4.42 21.28
C LYS A 87 -15.62 4.97 20.42
N LEU A 88 -14.81 5.90 20.93
CA LEU A 88 -13.59 6.36 20.25
C LEU A 88 -12.60 5.22 20.03
N GLU A 89 -12.33 4.42 21.07
CA GLU A 89 -11.45 3.25 20.97
C GLU A 89 -11.94 2.26 19.92
N GLU A 90 -13.23 1.93 19.91
CA GLU A 90 -13.86 1.04 18.92
C GLU A 90 -13.74 1.60 17.49
N LEU A 91 -13.99 2.90 17.29
CA LEU A 91 -13.87 3.55 15.99
C LEU A 91 -12.42 3.60 15.50
N HIS A 92 -11.47 3.86 16.40
CA HIS A 92 -10.05 3.84 16.10
C HIS A 92 -9.58 2.43 15.73
N HIS A 93 -10.02 1.41 16.48
CA HIS A 93 -9.72 0.02 16.20
C HIS A 93 -10.26 -0.40 14.82
N LYS A 94 -11.51 -0.08 14.52
CA LYS A 94 -12.12 -0.36 13.21
C LYS A 94 -11.42 0.38 12.06
N LEU A 95 -11.02 1.63 12.28
CA LEU A 95 -10.25 2.38 11.29
C LEU A 95 -8.86 1.74 11.07
N GLN A 96 -8.21 1.28 12.13
CA GLN A 96 -6.94 0.58 12.08
C GLN A 96 -7.08 -0.76 11.35
N GLU A 97 -8.12 -1.53 11.61
CA GLU A 97 -8.43 -2.81 10.92
C GLU A 97 -8.61 -2.60 9.41
N LEU A 98 -9.39 -1.57 9.02
CA LEU A 98 -9.56 -1.21 7.60
C LEU A 98 -8.29 -0.69 6.93
N ASN A 99 -7.33 -0.17 7.70
CA ASN A 99 -6.01 0.20 7.21
C ASN A 99 -5.05 -1.00 7.22
N ALA A 100 -5.20 -1.94 8.15
CA ALA A 100 -4.38 -3.14 8.29
C ALA A 100 -4.63 -4.14 7.17
N HIS A 101 -5.84 -4.16 6.60
CA HIS A 101 -6.16 -4.88 5.35
C HIS A 101 -5.33 -4.41 4.13
N ILE A 102 -4.47 -3.39 4.30
CA ILE A 102 -3.51 -2.90 3.33
C ILE A 102 -2.04 -3.04 3.81
N VAL A 103 -1.77 -3.31 5.11
CA VAL A 103 -0.41 -3.18 5.69
C VAL A 103 0.10 -4.31 6.60
N VAL A 104 -0.71 -5.24 7.13
CA VAL A 104 -0.16 -6.27 8.06
C VAL A 104 -0.74 -7.67 7.81
N SER A 105 0.02 -8.48 7.09
CA SER A 105 0.24 -9.88 7.43
C SER A 105 1.68 -10.02 7.87
N ASP A 106 1.98 -9.51 9.07
CA ASP A 106 3.15 -9.88 9.86
C ASP A 106 2.66 -10.09 11.29
N PRO A 107 2.64 -11.34 11.80
CA PRO A 107 2.72 -11.61 13.21
C PRO A 107 4.01 -12.39 13.46
N GLU A 108 5.07 -11.71 13.91
CA GLU A 108 6.12 -12.38 14.67
C GLU A 108 5.57 -12.64 16.08
N ASP A 109 5.66 -13.91 16.48
CA ASP A 109 5.72 -14.47 17.83
C ASP A 109 4.68 -14.06 18.89
N VAL A 110 3.79 -15.00 19.23
CA VAL A 110 3.60 -15.47 20.62
C VAL A 110 2.88 -16.83 20.69
N SER A 111 3.54 -17.81 21.33
CA SER A 111 2.98 -18.83 22.22
C SER A 111 2.41 -20.16 21.66
N ASP A 112 3.28 -21.19 21.70
CA ASP A 112 3.10 -22.50 22.36
C ASP A 112 1.83 -23.38 22.13
N CYS A 113 2.02 -24.44 21.33
CA CYS A 113 1.41 -25.80 21.34
C CYS A 113 -0.12 -26.05 21.15
N PRO A 114 -0.58 -27.25 20.69
CA PRO A 114 0.09 -28.36 20.00
C PRO A 114 -0.58 -28.82 18.66
N ARG A 115 0.27 -29.43 17.83
CA ARG A 115 0.10 -30.24 16.62
C ARG A 115 -1.24 -31.00 16.43
N THR A 116 -1.86 -30.80 15.27
CA THR A 116 -2.66 -31.82 14.56
C THR A 116 -2.16 -31.91 13.12
N PRO A 117 -1.78 -33.10 12.60
CA PRO A 117 -1.47 -33.28 11.18
C PRO A 117 -2.78 -33.47 10.41
N ASP A 118 -2.71 -33.26 9.09
CA ASP A 118 -3.71 -33.62 8.07
C ASP A 118 -4.57 -32.47 7.52
N THR A 119 -3.95 -31.63 6.69
CA THR A 119 -4.62 -30.99 5.54
C THR A 119 -3.56 -30.62 4.50
N PRO A 120 -3.78 -30.85 3.19
CA PRO A 120 -2.75 -30.69 2.17
C PRO A 120 -2.34 -29.23 2.07
N SER A 121 -1.03 -29.02 2.14
CA SER A 121 -0.33 -27.75 2.23
C SER A 121 -0.63 -26.83 1.03
N SER A 122 -1.47 -25.82 1.24
CA SER A 122 -1.23 -24.52 0.60
C SER A 122 -0.09 -23.87 1.37
N ASP A 123 1.15 -24.01 0.88
CA ASP A 123 2.38 -23.58 1.56
C ASP A 123 2.28 -22.08 1.96
N PRO A 124 2.08 -21.75 3.26
CA PRO A 124 1.95 -20.36 3.72
C PRO A 124 3.23 -19.56 3.48
N ARG A 125 4.36 -20.23 3.25
CA ARG A 125 5.65 -19.60 2.98
C ARG A 125 5.66 -18.91 1.62
N CYS A 126 4.94 -19.43 0.63
CA CYS A 126 4.85 -18.81 -0.69
C CYS A 126 4.06 -17.49 -0.63
N SER A 127 2.96 -17.45 0.14
CA SER A 127 2.19 -16.21 0.35
C SER A 127 2.97 -15.14 1.11
N THR A 128 3.70 -15.50 2.18
CA THR A 128 4.49 -14.53 2.95
C THR A 128 5.67 -13.99 2.13
N SER A 129 6.33 -14.85 1.35
CA SER A 129 7.43 -14.42 0.47
C SER A 129 6.96 -13.52 -0.66
N ASN A 130 5.80 -13.80 -1.26
CA ASN A 130 5.18 -12.93 -2.26
C ASN A 130 4.78 -11.57 -1.67
N ASN A 131 4.25 -11.55 -0.44
CA ASN A 131 3.93 -10.30 0.27
C ASN A 131 5.19 -9.47 0.56
N ARG A 132 6.28 -10.11 1.01
CA ARG A 132 7.58 -9.45 1.22
C ARG A 132 8.17 -8.90 -0.06
N LEU A 133 8.09 -9.63 -1.16
CA LEU A 133 8.57 -9.20 -2.48
C LEU A 133 7.78 -7.97 -2.97
N MET A 134 6.46 -7.99 -2.85
CA MET A 134 5.59 -6.85 -3.19
C MET A 134 5.89 -5.61 -2.33
N ALA A 135 6.12 -5.81 -1.03
CA ALA A 135 6.49 -4.72 -0.12
C ALA A 135 7.84 -4.08 -0.51
N LEU A 136 8.84 -4.91 -0.82
CA LEU A 136 10.16 -4.43 -1.29
C LEU A 136 10.06 -3.68 -2.62
N GLN A 137 9.24 -4.15 -3.56
CA GLN A 137 8.99 -3.46 -4.84
C GLN A 137 8.32 -2.10 -4.64
N LYS A 138 7.35 -2.00 -3.72
CA LYS A 138 6.72 -0.73 -3.36
C LYS A 138 7.72 0.23 -2.71
N GLN A 139 8.58 -0.27 -1.83
CA GLN A 139 9.63 0.54 -1.20
C GLN A 139 10.64 1.04 -2.26
N LEU A 140 10.96 0.20 -3.24
CA LEU A 140 11.83 0.58 -4.36
C LEU A 140 11.22 1.73 -5.20
N ASP A 141 9.93 1.68 -5.52
CA ASP A 141 9.24 2.77 -6.25
C ASP A 141 9.27 4.10 -5.46
N ILE A 142 9.09 4.03 -4.15
CA ILE A 142 9.18 5.20 -3.27
C ILE A 142 10.58 5.81 -3.31
N GLU A 143 11.63 5.00 -3.11
CA GLU A 143 13.01 5.51 -3.11
C GLU A 143 13.44 6.02 -4.49
N LEU A 144 12.92 5.43 -5.59
CA LEU A 144 13.12 5.96 -6.95
C LEU A 144 12.49 7.35 -7.13
N LYS A 145 11.28 7.58 -6.60
CA LYS A 145 10.64 8.90 -6.59
C LYS A 145 11.39 9.90 -5.72
N VAL A 146 11.90 9.47 -4.57
CA VAL A 146 12.75 10.32 -3.72
C VAL A 146 14.05 10.70 -4.43
N LYS A 147 14.72 9.74 -5.09
CA LYS A 147 15.91 9.99 -5.91
C LYS A 147 15.62 11.02 -7.01
N GLN A 148 14.53 10.85 -7.75
CA GLN A 148 14.13 11.80 -8.79
C GLN A 148 13.80 13.19 -8.22
N GLY A 149 13.12 13.25 -7.06
CA GLY A 149 12.84 14.50 -6.37
C GLY A 149 14.12 15.23 -5.97
N ALA A 150 15.11 14.50 -5.44
CA ALA A 150 16.42 15.05 -5.09
C ALA A 150 17.18 15.55 -6.33
N GLU A 151 17.16 14.80 -7.45
CA GLU A 151 17.75 15.21 -8.73
C GLU A 151 17.11 16.52 -9.25
N ASN A 152 15.79 16.64 -9.18
CA ASN A 152 15.08 17.86 -9.56
C ASN A 152 15.46 19.05 -8.66
N MET A 153 15.56 18.82 -7.34
CA MET A 153 16.01 19.86 -6.41
C MET A 153 17.44 20.31 -6.72
N ILE A 154 18.37 19.38 -6.99
CA ILE A 154 19.74 19.72 -7.38
C ILE A 154 19.74 20.56 -8.65
N GLN A 155 18.94 20.21 -9.67
CA GLN A 155 18.82 21.01 -10.90
C GLN A 155 18.34 22.43 -10.62
N MET A 156 17.31 22.59 -9.77
CA MET A 156 16.78 23.91 -9.40
C MET A 156 17.81 24.78 -8.67
N TYR A 157 18.64 24.19 -7.81
CA TYR A 157 19.60 24.94 -7.00
C TYR A 157 21.00 25.02 -7.61
N SER A 158 21.28 24.35 -8.73
CA SER A 158 22.59 24.39 -9.43
C SER A 158 22.99 25.80 -9.89
N ASN A 159 22.01 26.67 -10.15
CA ASN A 159 22.22 28.04 -10.65
C ASN A 159 21.80 29.12 -9.62
N GLY A 160 21.51 28.71 -8.38
CA GLY A 160 20.94 29.56 -7.34
C GLY A 160 21.93 30.50 -6.64
N SER A 161 21.39 31.41 -5.81
CA SER A 161 22.18 32.35 -5.01
C SER A 161 22.93 31.63 -3.88
N SER A 162 23.86 32.31 -3.19
CA SER A 162 24.58 31.75 -2.03
C SER A 162 23.65 31.27 -0.90
N LYS A 163 22.41 31.77 -0.83
CA LYS A 163 21.36 31.30 0.09
C LYS A 163 20.86 29.87 -0.22
N ASP A 164 20.92 29.44 -1.48
CA ASP A 164 20.44 28.13 -1.93
C ASP A 164 21.49 27.03 -1.77
N ARG A 165 22.74 27.40 -1.45
CA ARG A 165 23.87 26.47 -1.32
C ARG A 165 23.65 25.42 -0.23
N LYS A 166 22.96 25.78 0.86
CA LYS A 166 22.57 24.83 1.91
C LYS A 166 21.53 23.82 1.42
N LEU A 167 20.53 24.28 0.68
CA LEU A 167 19.49 23.42 0.11
C LEU A 167 20.06 22.47 -0.94
N HIS A 168 21.00 22.96 -1.77
CA HIS A 168 21.73 22.14 -2.72
C HIS A 168 22.51 21.01 -2.01
N GLY A 169 23.19 21.33 -0.90
CA GLY A 169 23.89 20.32 -0.09
C GLY A 169 22.94 19.26 0.51
N THR A 170 21.79 19.68 1.05
CA THR A 170 20.77 18.74 1.54
C THR A 170 20.23 17.85 0.43
N ALA A 171 19.99 18.39 -0.76
CA ALA A 171 19.51 17.63 -1.91
C ALA A 171 20.56 16.62 -2.40
N GLN A 172 21.85 16.97 -2.38
CA GLN A 172 22.94 16.04 -2.68
C GLN A 172 23.01 14.89 -1.68
N GLN A 173 22.90 15.17 -0.38
CA GLN A 173 22.87 14.13 0.64
C GLN A 173 21.66 13.20 0.45
N LEU A 174 20.48 13.76 0.23
CA LEU A 174 19.26 12.98 -0.02
C LEU A 174 19.38 12.11 -1.28
N LEU A 175 20.04 12.60 -2.32
CA LEU A 175 20.33 11.83 -3.53
C LEU A 175 21.28 10.66 -3.25
N GLN A 176 22.33 10.87 -2.45
CA GLN A 176 23.25 9.81 -2.06
C GLN A 176 22.53 8.75 -1.22
N ASP A 177 21.77 9.18 -0.20
CA ASP A 177 21.05 8.29 0.70
C ASP A 177 20.01 7.44 -0.06
N SER A 178 19.23 8.06 -0.95
CA SER A 178 18.25 7.35 -1.78
C SER A 178 18.91 6.35 -2.73
N LYS A 179 20.06 6.68 -3.35
CA LYS A 179 20.83 5.73 -4.18
C LYS A 179 21.31 4.51 -3.38
N THR A 180 21.84 4.72 -2.18
CA THR A 180 22.26 3.62 -1.31
C THR A 180 21.08 2.74 -0.92
N LYS A 181 19.93 3.34 -0.54
CA LYS A 181 18.72 2.58 -0.19
C LYS A 181 18.18 1.78 -1.36
N ILE A 182 18.15 2.35 -2.58
CA ILE A 182 17.75 1.64 -3.80
C ILE A 182 18.59 0.36 -3.97
N GLU A 183 19.90 0.44 -3.78
CA GLU A 183 20.78 -0.72 -3.94
C GLU A 183 20.52 -1.78 -2.87
N VAL A 184 20.34 -1.38 -1.61
CA VAL A 184 20.00 -2.30 -0.52
C VAL A 184 18.68 -3.01 -0.80
N ILE A 185 17.65 -2.28 -1.25
CA ILE A 185 16.33 -2.87 -1.56
C ILE A 185 16.42 -3.81 -2.76
N ARG A 186 17.18 -3.45 -3.80
CA ARG A 186 17.44 -4.34 -4.95
C ARG A 186 18.12 -5.64 -4.53
N MET A 187 19.14 -5.56 -3.68
CA MET A 187 19.80 -6.73 -3.13
C MET A 187 18.83 -7.61 -2.32
N GLN A 188 17.96 -7.01 -1.51
CA GLN A 188 16.93 -7.74 -0.75
C GLN A 188 15.88 -8.40 -1.65
N ILE A 189 15.52 -7.79 -2.77
CA ILE A 189 14.64 -8.38 -3.79
C ILE A 189 15.31 -9.60 -4.41
N LEU A 190 16.58 -9.48 -4.84
CA LEU A 190 17.33 -10.60 -5.41
C LEU A 190 17.44 -11.76 -4.42
N GLN A 191 17.72 -11.47 -3.15
CA GLN A 191 17.78 -12.47 -2.09
C GLN A 191 16.41 -13.14 -1.84
N ALA A 192 15.32 -12.38 -1.82
CA ALA A 192 13.97 -12.91 -1.64
C ALA A 192 13.55 -13.83 -2.79
N VAL A 193 13.92 -13.48 -4.03
CA VAL A 193 13.69 -14.33 -5.21
C VAL A 193 14.53 -15.60 -5.14
N GLN A 194 15.83 -15.51 -4.82
CA GLN A 194 16.71 -16.68 -4.71
C GLN A 194 16.27 -17.64 -3.57
N THR A 195 15.80 -17.09 -2.44
CA THR A 195 15.29 -17.89 -1.32
C THR A 195 13.98 -18.62 -1.68
N ASN A 196 13.18 -18.07 -2.60
CA ASN A 196 12.04 -18.77 -3.17
C ASN A 196 12.45 -19.90 -4.12
N GLU A 197 13.51 -19.72 -4.93
CA GLU A 197 13.97 -20.74 -5.88
C GLU A 197 14.66 -21.93 -5.18
N LEU A 198 15.41 -21.70 -4.10
CA LEU A 198 16.06 -22.77 -3.31
C LEU A 198 15.07 -23.66 -2.53
N ALA A 199 13.80 -23.24 -2.40
CA ALA A 199 12.75 -24.09 -1.86
C ALA A 199 12.25 -25.16 -2.85
N PHE A 200 12.59 -25.03 -4.14
CA PHE A 200 12.19 -25.97 -5.20
C PHE A 200 13.29 -26.94 -5.65
N ASP A 201 14.53 -26.79 -5.16
CA ASP A 201 15.67 -27.65 -5.56
C ASP A 201 16.01 -28.76 -4.56
N ASN A 202 15.28 -28.87 -3.43
CA ASN A 202 15.51 -29.93 -2.43
C ASN A 202 14.55 -31.14 -2.60
N GLY A 203 14.21 -31.47 -3.85
CA GLY A 203 13.18 -32.45 -4.18
C GLY A 203 13.55 -33.50 -5.23
N ASP A 204 14.81 -33.61 -5.66
CA ASP A 204 15.21 -34.73 -6.52
C ASP A 204 16.63 -35.21 -6.16
N GLY A 205 16.68 -36.07 -5.15
CA GLY A 205 17.93 -36.53 -4.55
C GLY A 205 17.78 -37.85 -3.81
N THR A 206 17.04 -38.82 -4.37
CA THR A 206 17.07 -40.20 -3.88
C THR A 206 16.87 -41.20 -5.01
N GLU A 207 17.97 -41.69 -5.59
CA GLU A 207 18.11 -43.12 -5.84
C GLU A 207 19.58 -43.53 -5.77
N ILE A 208 20.09 -43.63 -4.53
CA ILE A 208 21.27 -44.45 -4.26
C ILE A 208 20.79 -45.90 -4.42
N ASN A 209 21.04 -46.46 -5.60
CA ASN A 209 20.80 -47.87 -5.88
C ASN A 209 21.86 -48.71 -5.15
N CYS A 210 21.60 -49.02 -3.88
CA CYS A 210 22.32 -50.00 -3.09
C CYS A 210 21.50 -51.29 -3.02
N HIS A 211 21.47 -52.10 -4.08
CA HIS A 211 21.49 -53.57 -3.99
C HIS A 211 21.55 -54.22 -5.38
N SER A 212 22.69 -54.83 -5.70
CA SER A 212 22.67 -56.11 -6.40
C SER A 212 23.83 -56.96 -5.88
N TYR A 213 23.51 -57.78 -4.87
CA TYR A 213 24.21 -59.03 -4.61
C TYR A 213 23.88 -59.98 -5.77
N TYR A 214 24.88 -60.37 -6.55
CA TYR A 214 25.21 -61.75 -6.96
C TYR A 214 26.51 -61.73 -7.77
#